data_AF-A0A2P8N9S8-F1
#
_entry.id   AF-A0A2P8N9S8-F1
#
_cell.length_a   1.000
_cell.length_b   1.000
_cell.length_c   1.000
_cell.angle_alpha   90.00
_cell.angle_beta   90.00
_cell.angle_gamma   90.00
#
_symmetry.space_group_name_H-M   'P 1'
#
loop_
_entity.id
_entity.type
_entity.pdbx_description
1 polymer ?
#
loop_
_entity_poly.entity_id
_entity_poly.type
_entity_poly.pdbx_seq_one_letter_code
_entity_poly.pdbx_strand_id
1 'polypeptide(L)'
;MTMNETTRADQAVLQERVLEQARAILKCEDIGPQNYFLEVGGDSLVAPILANKIEAEFGVRPQLEDIFTRSFGELAELLRAA
;
A
#
# COMPACT_ATOMS: atom_id res chain seq x y z
N MET A 1 12.39 -27.58 -10.27
CA MET A 1 12.27 -26.28 -10.96
C MET A 1 10.93 -25.69 -10.58
N THR A 2 10.76 -25.30 -9.31
CA THR A 2 9.51 -24.70 -8.84
C THR A 2 9.81 -23.91 -7.57
N MET A 3 10.04 -22.62 -7.74
CA MET A 3 10.16 -21.62 -6.69
C MET A 3 9.90 -20.31 -7.41
N ASN A 4 8.62 -19.91 -7.51
CA ASN A 4 8.15 -18.55 -7.87
C ASN A 4 6.61 -18.45 -8.01
N GLU A 5 5.84 -19.53 -7.79
CA GLU A 5 4.37 -19.44 -7.86
C GLU A 5 3.74 -18.88 -6.57
N THR A 6 4.30 -19.20 -5.39
CA THR A 6 3.76 -18.71 -4.11
C THR A 6 3.92 -17.20 -3.97
N THR A 7 5.05 -16.64 -4.41
CA THR A 7 5.38 -15.21 -4.22
C THR A 7 4.42 -14.24 -4.91
N ARG A 8 3.85 -14.58 -6.07
CA ARG A 8 2.97 -13.67 -6.81
C ARG A 8 1.59 -13.53 -6.16
N ALA A 9 1.10 -14.61 -5.54
CA ALA A 9 -0.22 -14.64 -4.92
C ALA A 9 -0.24 -13.81 -3.62
N ASP A 10 0.76 -13.98 -2.76
CA ASP A 10 0.86 -13.22 -1.51
C ASP A 10 0.95 -11.71 -1.75
N GLN A 11 1.69 -11.32 -2.79
CA GLN A 11 1.87 -9.92 -3.19
C GLN A 11 0.56 -9.27 -3.64
N ALA A 12 -0.23 -9.97 -4.46
CA ALA A 12 -1.55 -9.51 -4.88
C ALA A 12 -2.50 -9.34 -3.67
N VAL A 13 -2.46 -10.25 -2.70
CA VAL A 13 -3.28 -10.16 -1.47
C VAL A 13 -2.86 -8.97 -0.62
N LEU A 14 -1.56 -8.76 -0.39
CA LEU A 14 -1.05 -7.60 0.35
C LEU A 14 -1.46 -6.28 -0.31
N GLN A 15 -1.28 -6.21 -1.63
CA GLN A 15 -1.66 -5.06 -2.42
C GLN A 15 -3.15 -4.76 -2.29
N GLU A 16 -4.01 -5.79 -2.40
CA GLU A 16 -5.45 -5.62 -2.29
C GLU A 16 -5.84 -5.14 -0.89
N ARG A 17 -5.22 -5.67 0.19
CA ARG A 17 -5.41 -5.18 1.56
C ARG A 17 -5.04 -3.70 1.69
N VAL A 18 -3.86 -3.30 1.19
CA VAL A 18 -3.41 -1.91 1.22
C VAL A 18 -4.38 -1.00 0.45
N LEU A 19 -4.84 -1.45 -0.72
CA LEU A 19 -5.85 -0.74 -1.51
C LEU A 19 -7.18 -0.61 -0.75
N GLU A 20 -7.65 -1.67 -0.09
CA GLU A 20 -8.85 -1.59 0.76
C GLU A 20 -8.71 -0.53 1.85
N GLN A 21 -7.56 -0.48 2.54
CA GLN A 21 -7.31 0.55 3.56
C GLN A 21 -7.28 1.96 2.95
N ALA A 22 -6.60 2.13 1.81
CA ALA A 22 -6.54 3.39 1.10
C ALA A 22 -7.95 3.84 0.67
N ARG A 23 -8.75 2.95 0.08
CA ARG A 23 -10.13 3.24 -0.34
C ARG A 23 -10.99 3.69 0.83
N ALA A 24 -10.85 3.03 1.97
CA ALA A 24 -11.56 3.41 3.19
C ALA A 24 -11.12 4.78 3.76
N ILE A 25 -9.83 5.12 3.68
CA ILE A 25 -9.29 6.39 4.20
C ILE A 25 -9.61 7.56 3.26
N LEU A 26 -9.37 7.38 1.96
CA LEU A 26 -9.56 8.41 0.94
C LEU A 26 -11.02 8.53 0.48
N LYS A 27 -11.88 7.57 0.86
CA LYS A 27 -13.27 7.45 0.36
C LYS A 27 -13.34 7.44 -1.17
N CYS A 28 -12.34 6.85 -1.80
CA CYS A 28 -12.24 6.72 -3.24
C CYS A 28 -12.21 5.22 -3.58
N GLU A 29 -13.13 4.75 -4.41
CA GLU A 29 -13.19 3.33 -4.81
C GLU A 29 -12.31 3.03 -6.04
N ASP A 30 -11.99 4.06 -6.84
CA ASP A 30 -11.18 3.98 -8.06
C ASP A 30 -9.68 4.07 -7.75
N ILE A 31 -9.23 3.33 -6.73
CA ILE A 31 -7.80 3.23 -6.39
C ILE A 31 -7.26 1.94 -6.98
N GLY A 32 -6.37 2.09 -7.97
CA GLY A 32 -5.61 1.00 -8.56
C GLY A 32 -4.24 0.81 -7.91
N PRO A 33 -3.57 -0.33 -8.15
CA PRO A 33 -2.26 -0.62 -7.58
C PRO A 33 -1.13 0.27 -8.13
N GLN A 34 -1.32 0.84 -9.32
CA GLN A 34 -0.39 1.80 -9.90
C GLN A 34 -0.75 3.25 -9.57
N ASN A 35 -1.86 3.50 -8.88
CA ASN A 35 -2.18 4.84 -8.42
C ASN A 35 -1.24 5.25 -7.30
N TYR A 36 -0.91 6.53 -7.31
CA TYR A 36 -0.17 7.18 -6.25
C TYR A 36 -1.12 7.77 -5.23
N PHE A 37 -0.69 7.80 -3.98
CA PHE A 37 -1.46 8.35 -2.87
C PHE A 37 -1.96 9.77 -3.18
N LEU A 38 -1.09 10.62 -3.73
CA LEU A 38 -1.42 12.00 -4.12
C LEU A 38 -2.46 12.10 -5.23
N GLU A 39 -2.45 11.17 -6.19
CA GLU A 39 -3.36 11.20 -7.35
C GLU A 39 -4.79 10.84 -6.99
N VAL A 40 -4.98 9.97 -5.99
CA VAL A 40 -6.31 9.51 -5.57
C VAL A 40 -6.95 10.39 -4.48
N GLY A 41 -6.35 11.56 -4.19
CA GLY A 41 -6.83 12.51 -3.18
C GLY A 41 -6.16 12.35 -1.82
N GLY A 42 -4.98 11.75 -1.77
CA GLY A 42 -4.21 11.56 -0.55
C GLY A 42 -3.35 12.78 -0.24
N ASP A 43 -3.76 13.53 0.78
CA ASP A 43 -3.03 14.69 1.29
C ASP A 43 -2.07 14.34 2.44
N SER A 44 -1.18 15.28 2.77
CA SER A 44 -0.26 15.17 3.91
C SER A 44 -0.93 14.90 5.26
N LEU A 45 -2.24 15.14 5.38
CA LEU A 45 -3.03 14.78 6.57
C LEU A 45 -3.33 13.29 6.67
N VAL A 46 -3.57 12.62 5.54
CA VAL A 46 -3.93 11.20 5.49
C VAL A 46 -2.73 10.29 5.29
N ALA A 47 -1.61 10.79 4.75
CA ALA A 47 -0.36 10.03 4.61
C ALA A 47 0.12 9.40 5.94
N PRO A 48 0.24 10.15 7.07
CA PRO A 48 0.64 9.56 8.34
C PRO A 48 -0.43 8.62 8.93
N ILE A 49 -1.71 8.78 8.55
CA ILE A 49 -2.81 7.89 8.95
C ILE A 49 -2.67 6.54 8.25
N LEU A 50 -2.42 6.55 6.94
CA LEU A 50 -2.14 5.34 6.18
C LEU A 50 -0.89 4.64 6.72
N ALA A 51 0.19 5.39 6.97
CA ALA A 51 1.43 4.84 7.54
C ALA A 51 1.19 4.14 8.88
N ASN A 52 0.42 4.75 9.79
CA ASN A 52 0.05 4.14 11.08
C ASN A 52 -0.83 2.90 10.91
N LYS A 53 -1.80 2.93 9.97
CA LYS A 53 -2.64 1.77 9.69
C LYS A 53 -1.82 0.60 9.17
N ILE A 54 -0.91 0.88 8.24
CA ILE A 54 -0.01 -0.12 7.68
C ILE A 54 0.92 -0.66 8.78
N GLU A 55 1.48 0.20 9.63
CA GLU A 55 2.29 -0.24 10.78
C GLU A 55 1.49 -1.12 11.74
N ALA A 56 0.24 -0.77 12.04
CA ALA A 56 -0.62 -1.54 12.95
C ALA A 56 -1.05 -2.90 12.36
N GLU A 57 -1.27 -2.97 11.05
CA GLU A 57 -1.77 -4.18 10.38
C GLU A 57 -0.63 -5.11 9.93
N PHE A 58 0.50 -4.55 9.48
CA PHE A 58 1.64 -5.30 8.92
C PHE A 58 2.88 -5.28 9.83
N GLY A 59 2.94 -4.43 10.86
CA GLY A 59 4.11 -4.28 11.72
C GLY A 59 5.25 -3.47 11.10
N VAL A 60 5.05 -2.92 9.89
CA VAL A 60 6.07 -2.21 9.12
C VAL A 60 5.58 -0.81 8.83
N ARG A 61 6.38 0.19 9.19
CA ARG A 61 6.04 1.60 8.97
C ARG A 61 6.70 2.13 7.70
N PRO A 62 5.96 2.32 6.59
CA PRO A 62 6.50 3.00 5.43
C PRO A 62 6.80 4.47 5.75
N GLN A 63 7.86 5.02 5.15
CA GLN A 63 8.18 6.44 5.29
C GLN A 63 7.15 7.26 4.51
N LEU A 64 6.85 8.48 5.00
CA LEU A 64 5.95 9.38 4.26
C LEU A 64 6.48 9.66 2.85
N GLU A 65 7.81 9.79 2.71
CA GLU A 65 8.45 9.97 1.40
C GLU A 65 8.17 8.78 0.46
N ASP A 66 8.26 7.53 0.93
CA ASP A 66 7.85 6.36 0.14
C ASP A 66 6.35 6.41 -0.21
N ILE A 67 5.47 6.79 0.72
CA ILE A 67 4.02 6.91 0.44
C ILE A 67 3.73 7.94 -0.66
N PHE A 68 4.51 9.02 -0.71
CA PHE A 68 4.35 10.06 -1.74
C PHE A 68 5.05 9.71 -3.06
N THR A 69 6.15 8.96 -3.02
CA THR A 69 6.98 8.64 -4.19
C THR A 69 6.65 7.29 -4.82
N ARG A 70 5.94 6.41 -4.11
CA ARG A 70 5.56 5.07 -4.56
C ARG A 70 4.05 4.92 -4.71
N SER A 71 3.66 3.99 -5.57
CA SER A 71 2.28 3.55 -5.72
C SER A 71 1.91 2.49 -4.65
N PHE A 72 0.62 2.16 -4.54
CA PHE A 72 0.15 1.15 -3.58
C PHE A 72 0.77 -0.24 -3.82
N GLY A 73 1.03 -0.61 -5.07
CA GLY A 73 1.71 -1.87 -5.42
C GLY A 73 3.16 -1.89 -4.93
N GLU A 74 3.88 -0.79 -5.14
CA GLU A 74 5.26 -0.62 -4.66
C GLU A 74 5.33 -0.61 -3.11
N LEU A 75 4.37 0.03 -2.44
CA LEU A 75 4.25 -0.04 -0.97
C LEU A 75 4.02 -1.49 -0.50
N ALA A 76 3.15 -2.23 -1.17
CA ALA A 76 2.91 -3.64 -0.86
C ALA A 76 4.15 -4.51 -1.10
N GLU A 77 4.98 -4.19 -2.10
CA GLU A 77 6.26 -4.89 -2.32
C GLU A 77 7.24 -4.61 -1.18
N LEU A 78 7.31 -3.36 -0.74
CA LEU A 78 8.16 -2.96 0.38
C LEU A 78 7.73 -3.65 1.68
N LEU A 79 6.43 -3.74 1.95
CA LEU A 79 5.87 -4.42 3.11
C LEU A 79 6.15 -5.93 3.12
N ARG A 80 6.20 -6.55 1.94
CA ARG A 80 6.56 -7.97 1.81
C ARG A 80 8.05 -8.21 1.98
N ALA A 81 8.89 -7.22 1.63
CA ALA A 81 10.34 -7.32 1.71
C ALA A 81 10.90 -6.97 3.10
N ALA A 82 10.08 -6.38 3.97
CA ALA A 82 10.41 -6.01 5.35
C ALA A 82 10.06 -7.14 6.33
#